data_AF-A0A7J0FH49-F1
#
_entry.id   AF-A0A7J0FH49-F1
#
_cell.length_a   1.000
_cell.length_b   1.000
_cell.length_c   1.000
_cell.angle_alpha   90.00
_cell.angle_beta   90.00
_cell.angle_gamma   90.00
#
_symmetry.space_group_name_H-M   'P 1'
#
loop_
_entity.id
_entity.type
_entity.pdbx_description
1 polymer ?
#
loop_
_entity_poly.entity_id
_entity_poly.type
_entity_poly.pdbx_seq_one_letter_code
_entity_poly.pdbx_strand_id
1 'polypeptide(L)'
;MGMVLNDGVALLQLALVLSSLYVGLLSAERSTYIVHMDKSLMPKPFTGPHHWYSSAIDSIKSTNPTASIGQKSTAKLLYTYDSALHGFSAVLSEDELEDLKESPGFLSAYGDRQVTVDTTHTTDFLSLDPATGLWPASNYGRDVIIGVVDSGVWPESKSFDDRWMTEAVADGVDVISISMGFDFVPLHEDPIAIASFGAMEKGVFVSTSAGNRAFRRPLHNGIPWVLTVAAGSVDRSFAGTLTLGNGVTIIGWTTFPASGFIKNLPLNYNKTISPCNSTELLSKAPYGILICDDYQTRFTGIDESDILAVITVDTAMPTAMGAGHVDPNRALDPGLIYDATPQDYVNLLCSMNITQNQIMTITRSSSYSCSNPSSDLNYPSFIAFYHEFKEGVLVQKFERTVTNVGPGATKYNVKVKAPKGSVITVSPKTLVFGKMHEKKKLHSHHTL
;
A
#
# COMPACT_ATOMS: atom_id res chain seq x y z
N MET A 1 -90.18 -1.88 0.80
CA MET A 1 -89.50 -1.99 2.10
C MET A 1 -89.29 -3.47 2.37
N GLY A 2 -88.10 -4.03 2.46
CA GLY A 2 -86.74 -3.53 2.31
C GLY A 2 -85.86 -4.79 2.23
N MET A 3 -84.87 -4.75 1.33
CA MET A 3 -83.86 -5.78 1.15
C MET A 3 -82.98 -5.89 2.41
N VAL A 4 -82.62 -7.12 2.78
CA VAL A 4 -81.38 -7.40 3.51
C VAL A 4 -80.68 -8.52 2.74
N LEU A 5 -79.58 -8.17 2.09
CA LEU A 5 -78.75 -9.03 1.24
C LEU A 5 -77.50 -9.44 2.02
N ASN A 6 -77.36 -10.76 2.12
CA ASN A 6 -76.21 -11.62 2.41
C ASN A 6 -74.79 -10.96 2.41
N ASP A 7 -74.30 -10.56 3.59
CA ASP A 7 -72.96 -9.94 3.77
C ASP A 7 -71.78 -10.95 3.65
N GLY A 8 -72.02 -12.25 3.75
CA GLY A 8 -70.95 -13.27 3.74
C GLY A 8 -70.34 -13.56 2.36
N VAL A 9 -71.12 -13.42 1.28
CA VAL A 9 -70.66 -13.72 -0.09
C VAL A 9 -69.89 -12.53 -0.67
N ALA A 10 -70.21 -11.30 -0.25
CA ALA A 10 -69.53 -10.09 -0.70
C ALA A 10 -68.07 -10.02 -0.22
N LEU A 11 -67.78 -10.47 1.01
CA LEU A 11 -66.42 -10.46 1.57
C LEU A 11 -65.50 -11.51 0.93
N LEU A 12 -66.00 -12.70 0.61
CA LEU A 12 -65.21 -13.73 -0.06
C LEU A 12 -64.93 -13.36 -1.52
N GLN A 13 -65.86 -12.71 -2.20
CA GLN A 13 -65.62 -12.17 -3.54
C GLN A 13 -64.69 -10.95 -3.53
N LEU A 14 -64.77 -10.05 -2.53
CA LEU A 14 -63.80 -8.96 -2.40
C LEU A 14 -62.37 -9.49 -2.14
N ALA A 15 -62.23 -10.54 -1.32
CA ALA A 15 -60.93 -11.16 -1.04
C ALA A 15 -60.34 -11.90 -2.25
N LEU A 16 -61.18 -12.60 -3.04
CA LEU A 16 -60.74 -13.24 -4.29
C LEU A 16 -60.42 -12.20 -5.38
N VAL A 17 -61.16 -11.09 -5.44
CA VAL A 17 -60.86 -9.97 -6.34
C VAL A 17 -59.57 -9.27 -5.91
N LEU A 18 -59.33 -9.05 -4.61
CA LEU A 18 -58.08 -8.49 -4.07
C LEU A 18 -56.88 -9.44 -4.25
N SER A 19 -57.05 -10.76 -4.17
CA SER A 19 -55.98 -11.71 -4.49
C SER A 19 -55.72 -11.80 -6.00
N SER A 20 -56.73 -11.59 -6.85
CA SER A 20 -56.56 -11.50 -8.31
C SER A 20 -56.06 -10.13 -8.79
N LEU A 21 -56.19 -9.07 -7.99
CA LEU A 21 -55.58 -7.75 -8.21
C LEU A 21 -54.16 -7.62 -7.61
N TYR A 22 -53.71 -8.60 -6.83
CA TYR A 22 -52.31 -8.76 -6.42
C TYR A 22 -51.46 -9.54 -7.44
N VAL A 23 -51.92 -9.61 -8.70
CA VAL A 23 -51.05 -9.95 -9.84
C VAL A 23 -50.65 -8.63 -10.50
N GLY A 24 -49.74 -7.92 -9.84
CA GLY A 24 -49.08 -6.70 -10.30
C GLY A 24 -48.38 -6.05 -9.11
N LEU A 25 -47.08 -5.80 -9.08
CA LEU A 25 -45.99 -5.85 -10.06
C LEU A 25 -44.85 -6.68 -9.45
N LEU A 26 -44.36 -7.71 -10.13
CA LEU A 26 -42.95 -8.07 -10.00
C LEU A 26 -42.16 -6.98 -10.74
N SER A 27 -41.72 -5.94 -10.03
CA SER A 27 -40.57 -5.19 -10.53
C SER A 27 -39.40 -6.16 -10.42
N ALA A 28 -38.85 -6.60 -11.56
CA ALA A 28 -37.63 -7.39 -11.55
C ALA A 28 -36.57 -6.59 -10.77
N GLU A 29 -36.08 -7.16 -9.67
CA GLU A 29 -35.02 -6.53 -8.88
C GLU A 29 -33.78 -6.44 -9.78
N ARG A 30 -33.27 -5.24 -9.97
CA ARG A 30 -32.14 -4.99 -10.88
C ARG A 30 -30.90 -4.74 -10.07
N SER A 31 -29.82 -5.42 -10.45
CA SER A 31 -28.50 -5.26 -9.84
C SER A 31 -27.51 -4.78 -10.88
N THR A 32 -26.42 -4.18 -10.42
CA THR A 32 -25.27 -3.91 -11.30
C THR A 32 -24.49 -5.21 -11.46
N TYR A 33 -24.18 -5.58 -12.70
CA TYR A 33 -23.31 -6.71 -13.01
C TYR A 33 -22.07 -6.23 -13.74
N ILE A 34 -20.96 -6.90 -13.47
CA ILE A 34 -19.73 -6.79 -14.25
C ILE A 34 -19.71 -7.99 -15.21
N VAL A 35 -19.62 -7.71 -16.50
CA VAL A 35 -19.72 -8.67 -17.60
C VAL A 35 -18.39 -8.70 -18.35
N HIS A 36 -17.81 -9.88 -18.48
CA HIS A 36 -16.54 -10.12 -19.18
C HIS A 36 -16.81 -10.65 -20.59
N MET A 37 -16.11 -10.07 -21.57
CA MET A 37 -16.30 -10.32 -22.99
C MET A 37 -14.98 -10.66 -23.68
N ASP A 38 -14.99 -11.65 -24.57
CA ASP A 38 -13.88 -11.99 -25.44
C ASP A 38 -13.78 -10.96 -26.59
N LYS A 39 -12.88 -9.99 -26.42
CA LYS A 39 -12.61 -8.93 -27.39
C LYS A 39 -12.23 -9.47 -28.78
N SER A 40 -11.64 -10.67 -28.88
CA SER A 40 -11.22 -11.24 -30.16
C SER A 40 -12.40 -11.61 -31.07
N LEU A 41 -13.58 -11.81 -30.48
CA LEU A 41 -14.82 -12.16 -31.17
C LEU A 41 -15.64 -10.93 -31.58
N MET A 42 -15.13 -9.71 -31.36
CA MET A 42 -15.82 -8.48 -31.74
C MET A 42 -16.14 -8.45 -33.24
N PRO A 43 -17.41 -8.31 -33.65
CA PRO A 43 -17.77 -8.26 -35.06
C PRO A 43 -17.12 -7.07 -35.78
N LYS A 44 -16.53 -7.33 -36.95
CA LYS A 44 -15.84 -6.34 -37.80
C LYS A 44 -16.62 -5.02 -38.09
N PRO A 45 -17.97 -5.02 -38.15
CA PRO A 45 -18.73 -3.78 -38.36
C PRO A 45 -18.65 -2.76 -37.20
N PHE A 46 -18.24 -3.17 -35.99
CA PHE A 46 -18.14 -2.25 -34.85
C PHE A 46 -16.82 -1.48 -34.86
N THR A 47 -16.88 -0.17 -34.58
CA THR A 47 -15.73 0.73 -34.53
C THR A 47 -14.93 0.63 -33.23
N GLY A 48 -15.47 -0.05 -32.21
CA GLY A 48 -14.79 -0.32 -30.94
C GLY A 48 -15.69 -1.04 -29.93
N PRO A 49 -15.12 -1.52 -28.80
CA PRO A 49 -15.82 -2.35 -27.83
C PRO A 49 -17.07 -1.69 -27.24
N HIS A 50 -17.03 -0.37 -27.01
CA HIS A 50 -18.17 0.38 -26.48
C HIS A 50 -19.43 0.27 -27.35
N HIS A 51 -19.30 0.43 -28.67
CA HIS A 51 -20.43 0.33 -29.59
C HIS A 51 -20.97 -1.10 -29.69
N TRP A 52 -20.08 -2.09 -29.64
CA TRP A 52 -20.46 -3.50 -29.63
C TRP A 52 -21.25 -3.86 -28.37
N TYR A 53 -20.76 -3.46 -27.19
CA TYR A 53 -21.41 -3.76 -25.92
C TYR A 53 -22.71 -2.97 -25.71
N SER A 54 -22.76 -1.70 -26.13
CA SER A 54 -24.00 -0.93 -26.15
C SER A 54 -25.07 -1.62 -27.00
N SER A 55 -24.69 -2.08 -28.20
CA SER A 55 -25.58 -2.83 -29.07
C SER A 55 -26.04 -4.15 -28.44
N ALA A 56 -25.15 -4.86 -27.75
CA ALA A 56 -25.51 -6.08 -27.01
C ALA A 56 -26.56 -5.79 -25.92
N ILE A 57 -26.38 -4.72 -25.13
CA ILE A 57 -27.36 -4.28 -24.13
C ILE A 57 -28.69 -3.84 -24.76
N ASP A 58 -28.65 -3.10 -25.85
CA ASP A 58 -29.85 -2.63 -26.55
C ASP A 58 -30.63 -3.78 -27.22
N SER A 59 -29.94 -4.88 -27.56
CA SER A 59 -30.53 -6.06 -28.19
C SER A 59 -31.32 -6.95 -27.21
N ILE A 60 -31.05 -6.84 -25.91
CA ILE A 60 -31.78 -7.53 -24.84
C ILE A 60 -33.15 -6.84 -24.70
N LYS A 61 -34.13 -7.34 -25.46
CA LYS A 61 -35.46 -6.72 -25.56
C LYS A 61 -36.26 -6.88 -24.27
N SER A 62 -36.80 -5.76 -23.80
CA SER A 62 -37.91 -5.67 -22.84
C SER A 62 -39.14 -6.45 -23.35
N THR A 63 -39.25 -7.72 -22.97
CA THR A 63 -40.40 -8.59 -23.19
C THR A 63 -41.58 -8.12 -22.31
N ASN A 64 -42.27 -7.04 -22.70
CA ASN A 64 -43.67 -6.78 -22.34
C ASN A 64 -44.22 -5.56 -23.10
N PRO A 65 -44.93 -5.73 -24.22
CA PRO A 65 -45.49 -4.62 -25.00
C PRO A 65 -46.72 -3.95 -24.37
N THR A 66 -47.19 -4.38 -23.19
CA THR A 66 -48.51 -3.98 -22.65
C THR A 66 -48.51 -3.29 -21.29
N ALA A 67 -47.37 -2.79 -20.79
CA ALA A 67 -47.34 -2.03 -19.53
C ALA A 67 -47.37 -0.51 -19.77
N SER A 68 -48.33 0.15 -19.14
CA SER A 68 -48.67 1.57 -19.20
C SER A 68 -47.55 2.54 -18.84
N ILE A 69 -47.71 3.77 -19.31
CA ILE A 69 -46.89 4.98 -19.06
C ILE A 69 -46.67 5.16 -17.55
N GLY A 70 -45.50 4.72 -17.07
CA GLY A 70 -45.11 4.76 -15.67
C GLY A 70 -43.86 3.93 -15.40
N GLN A 71 -42.70 4.48 -15.73
CA GLN A 71 -41.37 4.11 -15.22
C GLN A 71 -40.94 2.63 -15.37
N LYS A 72 -40.76 2.16 -16.63
CA LYS A 72 -39.97 0.95 -16.94
C LYS A 72 -38.47 1.29 -16.84
N SER A 73 -37.78 0.79 -15.82
CA SER A 73 -36.31 0.81 -15.80
C SER A 73 -35.78 -0.21 -16.81
N THR A 74 -35.04 0.24 -17.82
CA THR A 74 -34.46 -0.63 -18.86
C THR A 74 -33.03 -1.05 -18.50
N ALA A 75 -32.51 -2.06 -19.20
CA ALA A 75 -31.07 -2.34 -19.21
C ALA A 75 -30.30 -1.08 -19.53
N LYS A 76 -29.26 -0.81 -18.73
CA LYS A 76 -28.46 0.40 -18.84
C LYS A 76 -27.00 0.02 -18.77
N LEU A 77 -26.28 0.26 -19.85
CA LEU A 77 -24.82 0.26 -19.85
C LEU A 77 -24.32 1.38 -18.93
N LEU A 78 -23.50 1.03 -17.94
CA LEU A 78 -22.89 1.98 -17.01
C LEU A 78 -21.50 2.37 -17.48
N TYR A 79 -20.69 1.39 -17.89
CA TYR A 79 -19.30 1.61 -18.27
C TYR A 79 -18.78 0.50 -19.19
N THR A 80 -17.76 0.81 -20.00
CA THR A 80 -17.07 -0.16 -20.88
C THR A 80 -15.60 -0.24 -20.51
N TYR A 81 -15.11 -1.47 -20.33
CA TYR A 81 -13.71 -1.77 -20.06
C TYR A 81 -13.03 -2.26 -21.36
N ASP A 82 -11.94 -1.61 -21.77
CA ASP A 82 -11.23 -1.91 -23.03
C ASP A 82 -9.71 -2.14 -22.92
N SER A 83 -9.14 -1.85 -21.75
CA SER A 83 -7.70 -1.78 -21.50
C SER A 83 -7.22 -2.90 -20.57
N ALA A 84 -7.42 -2.77 -19.25
CA ALA A 84 -6.96 -3.76 -18.25
C ALA A 84 -7.83 -5.03 -18.21
N LEU A 85 -9.09 -4.91 -18.61
CA LEU A 85 -10.04 -6.00 -18.77
C LEU A 85 -10.94 -5.71 -19.97
N HIS A 86 -11.63 -6.73 -20.48
CA HIS A 86 -12.48 -6.62 -21.66
C HIS A 86 -13.91 -6.99 -21.28
N GLY A 87 -14.81 -6.02 -21.35
CA GLY A 87 -16.17 -6.21 -20.85
C GLY A 87 -16.89 -4.90 -20.57
N PHE A 88 -17.95 -4.97 -19.79
CA PHE A 88 -18.71 -3.79 -19.39
C PHE A 88 -19.44 -3.99 -18.05
N SER A 89 -19.88 -2.89 -17.43
CA SER A 89 -20.84 -2.94 -16.32
C SER A 89 -22.19 -2.44 -16.77
N ALA A 90 -23.25 -3.11 -16.32
CA ALA A 90 -24.62 -2.76 -16.68
C ALA A 90 -25.60 -3.03 -15.54
N VAL A 91 -26.68 -2.27 -15.49
CA VAL A 91 -27.82 -2.52 -14.61
C VAL A 91 -28.77 -3.49 -15.31
N LEU A 92 -28.83 -4.72 -14.83
CA LEU A 92 -29.59 -5.82 -15.42
C LEU A 92 -30.52 -6.43 -14.37
N SER A 93 -31.66 -6.93 -14.82
CA SER A 93 -32.40 -7.96 -14.09
C SER A 93 -31.77 -9.34 -14.36
N GLU A 94 -32.11 -10.32 -13.52
CA GLU A 94 -31.58 -11.69 -13.68
C GLU A 94 -31.96 -12.29 -15.05
N ASP A 95 -33.19 -12.05 -15.53
CA ASP A 95 -33.66 -12.54 -16.84
C ASP A 95 -32.82 -11.95 -17.99
N GLU A 96 -32.53 -10.64 -17.95
CA GLU A 96 -31.71 -9.99 -18.97
C GLU A 96 -30.24 -10.40 -18.89
N LEU A 97 -29.76 -10.81 -17.71
CA LEU A 97 -28.44 -11.39 -17.54
C LEU A 97 -28.36 -12.78 -18.17
N GLU A 98 -29.39 -13.61 -18.02
CA GLU A 98 -29.47 -14.91 -18.71
C GLU A 98 -29.49 -14.73 -20.22
N ASP A 99 -30.29 -13.80 -20.74
CA ASP A 99 -30.30 -13.46 -22.17
C ASP A 99 -28.90 -12.99 -22.65
N LEU A 100 -28.20 -12.21 -21.82
CA LEU A 100 -26.87 -11.71 -22.13
C LEU A 100 -25.81 -12.83 -22.18
N LYS A 101 -25.96 -13.90 -21.39
CA LYS A 101 -25.04 -15.06 -21.40
C LYS A 101 -25.00 -15.76 -22.76
N GLU A 102 -26.07 -15.66 -23.54
CA GLU A 102 -26.15 -16.22 -24.90
C GLU A 102 -25.48 -15.33 -25.96
N SER A 103 -25.06 -14.11 -25.60
CA SER A 103 -24.48 -13.18 -26.56
C SER A 103 -23.09 -13.62 -27.06
N PRO A 104 -22.76 -13.40 -28.35
CA PRO A 104 -21.44 -13.74 -28.87
C PRO A 104 -20.34 -13.00 -28.10
N GLY A 105 -19.33 -13.76 -27.65
CA GLY A 105 -18.21 -13.21 -26.89
C GLY A 105 -18.45 -13.11 -25.39
N PHE A 106 -19.62 -13.45 -24.86
CA PHE A 106 -19.80 -13.54 -23.41
C PHE A 106 -18.88 -14.60 -22.78
N LEU A 107 -18.20 -14.26 -21.70
CA LEU A 107 -17.33 -15.17 -20.94
C LEU A 107 -17.91 -15.48 -19.55
N SER A 108 -18.17 -14.44 -18.77
CA SER A 108 -18.70 -14.58 -17.42
C SER A 108 -19.34 -13.27 -16.95
N ALA A 109 -20.19 -13.36 -15.93
CA ALA A 109 -20.72 -12.18 -15.27
C ALA A 109 -20.97 -12.46 -13.78
N TYR A 110 -20.81 -11.42 -12.96
CA TYR A 110 -21.09 -11.48 -11.53
C TYR A 110 -21.66 -10.14 -11.05
N GLY A 111 -22.51 -10.19 -10.03
CA GLY A 111 -23.07 -8.99 -9.41
C GLY A 111 -21.98 -8.15 -8.75
N ASP A 112 -22.05 -6.84 -8.97
CA ASP A 112 -21.24 -5.85 -8.27
C ASP A 112 -21.54 -5.93 -6.76
N ARG A 113 -20.48 -5.99 -5.95
CA ARG A 113 -20.58 -6.16 -4.50
C ARG A 113 -20.14 -4.89 -3.81
N GLN A 114 -20.85 -4.43 -2.79
CA GLN A 114 -20.30 -3.44 -1.87
C GLN A 114 -19.11 -4.05 -1.10
N VAL A 115 -18.04 -3.28 -0.87
CA VAL A 115 -16.84 -3.74 -0.15
C VAL A 115 -16.39 -2.66 0.82
N THR A 116 -15.61 -3.07 1.82
CA THR A 116 -15.03 -2.24 2.87
C THR A 116 -13.65 -1.69 2.46
N VAL A 117 -13.26 -0.53 3.01
CA VAL A 117 -11.96 0.11 2.79
C VAL A 117 -10.85 -0.66 3.53
N ASP A 118 -9.71 -0.92 2.88
CA ASP A 118 -8.62 -1.74 3.44
C ASP A 118 -7.56 -0.95 4.24
N THR A 119 -7.28 0.31 3.90
CA THR A 119 -6.44 1.22 4.71
C THR A 119 -7.32 2.16 5.54
N THR A 120 -7.79 1.69 6.70
CA THR A 120 -8.78 2.41 7.51
C THR A 120 -8.21 3.42 8.51
N HIS A 121 -6.88 3.47 8.71
CA HIS A 121 -6.29 4.24 9.82
C HIS A 121 -4.93 4.88 9.48
N THR A 122 -4.18 4.31 8.55
CA THR A 122 -2.81 4.75 8.26
C THR A 122 -2.75 6.17 7.70
N THR A 123 -3.75 6.60 6.93
CA THR A 123 -3.84 7.97 6.41
C THR A 123 -4.06 8.99 7.52
N ASP A 124 -4.94 8.66 8.47
CA ASP A 124 -5.26 9.50 9.62
C ASP A 124 -4.08 9.57 10.59
N PHE A 125 -3.41 8.44 10.81
CA PHE A 125 -2.17 8.37 11.59
C PHE A 125 -1.07 9.28 11.00
N LEU A 126 -1.02 9.40 9.68
CA LEU A 126 -0.11 10.30 8.96
C LEU A 126 -0.60 11.76 8.87
N SER A 127 -1.73 12.07 9.52
CA SER A 127 -2.36 13.40 9.50
C SER A 127 -2.71 13.90 8.10
N LEU A 128 -2.99 12.99 7.16
CA LEU A 128 -3.50 13.36 5.85
C LEU A 128 -4.98 13.75 5.99
N ASP A 129 -5.33 14.92 5.45
CA ASP A 129 -6.63 15.54 5.67
C ASP A 129 -7.23 16.03 4.34
N PRO A 130 -8.53 15.80 4.06
CA PRO A 130 -9.13 16.23 2.80
C PRO A 130 -9.22 17.75 2.62
N ALA A 131 -9.19 18.53 3.70
CA ALA A 131 -9.33 19.98 3.66
C ALA A 131 -8.00 20.71 3.60
N THR A 132 -6.92 20.14 4.15
CA THR A 132 -5.61 20.80 4.28
C THR A 132 -4.43 19.85 4.09
N GLY A 133 -3.25 20.41 3.83
CA GLY A 133 -2.01 19.64 3.74
C GLY A 133 -1.75 19.01 2.37
N LEU A 134 -1.04 17.89 2.36
CA LEU A 134 -0.50 17.28 1.14
C LEU A 134 -1.61 16.84 0.17
N TRP A 135 -2.69 16.24 0.67
CA TRP A 135 -3.78 15.71 -0.17
C TRP A 135 -4.42 16.75 -1.09
N PRO A 136 -5.00 17.86 -0.60
CA PRO A 136 -5.55 18.87 -1.48
C PRO A 136 -4.45 19.58 -2.31
N ALA A 137 -3.23 19.73 -1.77
CA ALA A 137 -2.13 20.38 -2.48
C ALA A 137 -1.61 19.56 -3.68
N SER A 138 -1.60 18.23 -3.58
CA SER A 138 -1.21 17.32 -4.66
C SER A 138 -2.38 16.87 -5.53
N ASN A 139 -3.58 17.40 -5.30
CA ASN A 139 -4.82 16.92 -5.90
C ASN A 139 -4.98 15.39 -5.74
N TYR A 140 -4.67 14.88 -4.54
CA TYR A 140 -4.69 13.46 -4.20
C TYR A 140 -3.78 12.58 -5.08
N GLY A 141 -2.74 13.17 -5.68
CA GLY A 141 -1.85 12.49 -6.61
C GLY A 141 -2.44 12.30 -8.01
N ARG A 142 -3.50 13.03 -8.37
CA ARG A 142 -4.01 13.06 -9.75
C ARG A 142 -2.86 13.43 -10.69
N ASP A 143 -2.80 12.74 -11.83
CA ASP A 143 -1.78 12.90 -12.87
C ASP A 143 -0.36 12.46 -12.45
N VAL A 144 -0.22 11.72 -11.34
CA VAL A 144 1.02 11.04 -10.93
C VAL A 144 0.86 9.54 -11.13
N ILE A 145 1.80 8.92 -11.84
CA ILE A 145 1.84 7.46 -12.05
C ILE A 145 2.85 6.81 -11.11
N ILE A 146 2.37 5.87 -10.30
CA ILE A 146 3.21 5.00 -9.48
C ILE A 146 3.31 3.61 -10.13
N GLY A 147 4.48 3.26 -10.65
CA GLY A 147 4.81 1.92 -11.09
C GLY A 147 5.08 1.00 -9.89
N VAL A 148 4.36 -0.11 -9.79
CA VAL A 148 4.54 -1.08 -8.71
C VAL A 148 5.22 -2.34 -9.25
N VAL A 149 6.43 -2.62 -8.77
CA VAL A 149 7.16 -3.87 -9.08
C VAL A 149 6.90 -4.85 -7.94
N ASP A 150 5.96 -5.74 -8.14
CA ASP A 150 5.52 -6.77 -7.19
C ASP A 150 5.14 -8.05 -7.96
N SER A 151 4.49 -8.98 -7.28
CA SER A 151 3.94 -10.25 -7.78
C SER A 151 2.75 -10.10 -8.75
N GLY A 152 2.35 -8.88 -9.08
CA GLY A 152 1.23 -8.54 -9.93
C GLY A 152 0.18 -7.71 -9.20
N VAL A 153 -1.01 -7.62 -9.79
CA VAL A 153 -2.15 -6.89 -9.22
C VAL A 153 -3.42 -7.72 -9.39
N TRP A 154 -4.39 -7.52 -8.49
CA TRP A 154 -5.74 -8.06 -8.62
C TRP A 154 -6.67 -6.94 -9.13
N PRO A 155 -6.81 -6.76 -10.45
CA PRO A 155 -7.45 -5.58 -11.04
C PRO A 155 -8.95 -5.46 -10.71
N GLU A 156 -9.60 -6.54 -10.31
CA GLU A 156 -11.01 -6.55 -9.91
C GLU A 156 -11.23 -5.98 -8.50
N SER A 157 -10.15 -5.69 -7.76
CA SER A 157 -10.25 -5.06 -6.43
C SER A 157 -10.73 -3.61 -6.58
N LYS A 158 -11.62 -3.18 -5.67
CA LYS A 158 -12.12 -1.80 -5.68
C LYS A 158 -11.08 -0.74 -5.39
N SER A 159 -9.96 -1.12 -4.80
CA SER A 159 -8.82 -0.22 -4.65
C SER A 159 -8.29 0.27 -6.01
N PHE A 160 -8.65 -0.41 -7.11
CA PHE A 160 -8.33 -0.03 -8.50
C PHE A 160 -9.54 0.44 -9.31
N ASP A 161 -10.67 0.77 -8.65
CA ASP A 161 -11.85 1.33 -9.32
C ASP A 161 -11.55 2.72 -9.90
N ASP A 162 -11.64 2.84 -11.23
CA ASP A 162 -11.24 3.99 -12.01
C ASP A 162 -12.41 4.91 -12.42
N ARG A 163 -13.63 4.69 -11.90
CA ARG A 163 -14.86 5.43 -12.27
C ARG A 163 -14.79 6.96 -12.17
N TRP A 164 -13.75 7.52 -11.54
CA TRP A 164 -13.50 8.95 -11.38
C TRP A 164 -12.25 9.48 -12.10
N MET A 165 -11.52 8.62 -12.83
CA MET A 165 -10.39 9.01 -13.67
C MET A 165 -10.88 9.25 -15.10
N THR A 166 -10.89 10.52 -15.52
CA THR A 166 -11.51 10.95 -16.80
C THR A 166 -10.51 11.07 -17.95
N GLU A 167 -9.23 10.74 -17.76
CA GLU A 167 -8.17 10.96 -18.75
C GLU A 167 -7.20 9.78 -18.75
N ALA A 168 -6.91 9.23 -19.93
CA ALA A 168 -5.93 8.16 -20.09
C ALA A 168 -4.54 8.76 -19.88
N VAL A 169 -3.84 8.33 -18.83
CA VAL A 169 -2.48 8.81 -18.55
C VAL A 169 -1.52 8.21 -19.57
N ALA A 170 -0.69 9.06 -20.20
CA ALA A 170 0.31 8.63 -21.16
C ALA A 170 1.40 7.75 -20.50
N ASP A 171 1.98 6.83 -21.26
CA ASP A 171 3.03 5.92 -20.78
C ASP A 171 4.25 6.67 -20.21
N GLY A 172 4.43 6.61 -18.89
CA GLY A 172 5.61 7.15 -18.19
C GLY A 172 5.41 7.17 -16.67
N VAL A 173 6.17 6.39 -15.92
CA VAL A 173 6.07 6.36 -14.44
C VAL A 173 6.81 7.55 -13.81
N ASP A 174 6.19 8.20 -12.82
CA ASP A 174 6.82 9.29 -12.04
C ASP A 174 7.54 8.74 -10.80
N VAL A 175 6.97 7.68 -10.21
CA VAL A 175 7.48 7.00 -9.03
C VAL A 175 7.47 5.50 -9.26
N ILE A 176 8.47 4.79 -8.74
CA ILE A 176 8.53 3.33 -8.71
C ILE A 176 8.54 2.87 -7.25
N SER A 177 7.65 1.94 -6.92
CA SER A 177 7.62 1.24 -5.63
C SER A 177 8.07 -0.21 -5.80
N ILE A 178 9.07 -0.63 -5.04
CA ILE A 178 9.66 -1.98 -5.08
C ILE A 178 9.70 -2.58 -3.67
N SER A 179 8.87 -3.58 -3.41
CA SER A 179 8.79 -4.27 -2.10
C SER A 179 9.57 -5.59 -2.09
N MET A 180 10.76 -5.59 -2.68
CA MET A 180 11.64 -6.76 -2.78
C MET A 180 13.12 -6.38 -2.84
N GLY A 181 13.98 -7.40 -2.86
CA GLY A 181 15.32 -7.31 -3.45
C GLY A 181 16.24 -8.48 -3.12
N PHE A 182 17.55 -8.21 -3.15
CA PHE A 182 18.61 -9.18 -2.94
C PHE A 182 19.54 -8.84 -1.77
N ASP A 183 19.92 -9.85 -0.99
CA ASP A 183 20.86 -9.68 0.11
C ASP A 183 22.29 -10.05 -0.29
N PHE A 184 23.26 -9.33 0.26
CA PHE A 184 24.70 -9.61 0.06
C PHE A 184 25.14 -9.55 -1.42
N VAL A 185 24.43 -8.78 -2.24
CA VAL A 185 24.78 -8.55 -3.65
C VAL A 185 25.47 -7.18 -3.78
N PRO A 186 26.63 -7.09 -4.48
CA PRO A 186 27.26 -5.80 -4.73
C PRO A 186 26.46 -4.97 -5.75
N LEU A 187 26.55 -3.65 -5.68
CA LEU A 187 25.73 -2.72 -6.48
C LEU A 187 25.74 -2.98 -8.00
N HIS A 188 26.84 -3.49 -8.55
CA HIS A 188 26.97 -3.76 -9.99
C HIS A 188 26.41 -5.11 -10.43
N GLU A 189 26.00 -5.96 -9.49
CA GLU A 189 25.28 -7.22 -9.74
C GLU A 189 23.83 -7.15 -9.23
N ASP A 190 23.47 -6.08 -8.53
CA ASP A 190 22.13 -5.87 -8.00
C ASP A 190 21.22 -5.25 -9.08
N PRO A 191 20.22 -6.01 -9.60
CA PRO A 191 19.34 -5.51 -10.65
C PRO A 191 18.47 -4.34 -10.18
N ILE A 192 18.15 -4.22 -8.89
CA ILE A 192 17.41 -3.09 -8.34
C ILE A 192 18.31 -1.86 -8.35
N ALA A 193 19.58 -1.98 -7.94
CA ALA A 193 20.53 -0.88 -8.00
C ALA A 193 20.73 -0.38 -9.43
N ILE A 194 20.91 -1.28 -10.40
CA ILE A 194 21.11 -0.95 -11.82
C ILE A 194 19.84 -0.29 -12.41
N ALA A 195 18.67 -0.88 -12.20
CA ALA A 195 17.42 -0.36 -12.77
C ALA A 195 17.02 0.98 -12.14
N SER A 196 17.17 1.11 -10.81
CA SER A 196 16.85 2.34 -10.10
C SER A 196 17.80 3.50 -10.45
N PHE A 197 19.06 3.21 -10.82
CA PHE A 197 19.96 4.25 -11.32
C PHE A 197 19.40 4.85 -12.62
N GLY A 198 19.02 4.00 -13.57
CA GLY A 198 18.42 4.46 -14.84
C GLY A 198 17.07 5.16 -14.68
N ALA A 199 16.29 4.80 -13.65
CA ALA A 199 15.07 5.51 -13.28
C ALA A 199 15.39 6.93 -12.75
N MET A 200 16.32 7.02 -11.80
CA MET A 200 16.78 8.28 -11.21
C MET A 200 17.37 9.24 -12.27
N GLU A 201 18.13 8.72 -13.23
CA GLU A 201 18.66 9.52 -14.36
C GLU A 201 17.55 10.21 -15.18
N LYS A 202 16.38 9.59 -15.24
CA LYS A 202 15.21 10.11 -15.94
C LYS A 202 14.29 10.94 -15.05
N GLY A 203 14.70 11.22 -13.81
CA GLY A 203 13.91 11.95 -12.83
C GLY A 203 12.80 11.14 -12.18
N VAL A 204 12.82 9.80 -12.31
CA VAL A 204 11.84 8.90 -11.68
C VAL A 204 12.30 8.55 -10.27
N PHE A 205 11.46 8.81 -9.27
CA PHE A 205 11.77 8.52 -7.87
C PHE A 205 11.56 7.03 -7.55
N VAL A 206 12.46 6.40 -6.80
CA VAL A 206 12.37 4.97 -6.46
C VAL A 206 12.31 4.77 -4.95
N SER A 207 11.25 4.12 -4.48
CA SER A 207 11.05 3.70 -3.09
C SER A 207 11.23 2.18 -2.96
N THR A 208 11.99 1.75 -1.97
CA THR A 208 12.34 0.35 -1.74
C THR A 208 12.19 -0.04 -0.27
N SER A 209 11.86 -1.30 0.03
CA SER A 209 11.82 -1.79 1.42
C SER A 209 13.22 -2.10 1.99
N ALA A 210 13.44 -1.82 3.27
CA ALA A 210 14.68 -2.13 4.00
C ALA A 210 14.84 -3.63 4.39
N GLY A 211 13.82 -4.45 4.11
CA GLY A 211 13.80 -5.89 4.41
C GLY A 211 13.36 -6.22 5.84
N ASN A 212 12.96 -7.49 6.05
CA ASN A 212 12.33 -7.97 7.29
C ASN A 212 13.26 -8.87 8.13
N ARG A 213 14.57 -8.83 7.88
CA ARG A 213 15.52 -9.68 8.62
C ARG A 213 15.84 -9.08 9.98
N ALA A 214 15.86 -9.95 10.99
CA ALA A 214 16.06 -9.57 12.39
C ALA A 214 17.43 -8.93 12.67
N PHE A 215 17.50 -8.32 13.85
CA PHE A 215 18.61 -7.56 14.45
C PHE A 215 20.03 -8.08 14.08
N ARG A 216 20.91 -7.13 13.72
CA ARG A 216 22.32 -7.31 13.27
C ARG A 216 22.54 -7.87 11.86
N ARG A 217 21.50 -8.08 11.06
CA ARG A 217 21.69 -8.30 9.63
C ARG A 217 21.69 -6.97 8.87
N PRO A 218 22.48 -6.84 7.80
CA PRO A 218 22.47 -5.63 6.99
C PRO A 218 21.04 -5.35 6.51
N LEU A 219 20.68 -4.07 6.43
CA LEU A 219 19.48 -3.69 5.72
C LEU A 219 19.59 -4.11 4.26
N HIS A 220 18.42 -4.32 3.70
CA HIS A 220 18.21 -4.63 2.31
C HIS A 220 18.08 -3.32 1.50
N ASN A 221 18.45 -3.31 0.21
CA ASN A 221 18.35 -2.11 -0.66
C ASN A 221 19.10 -0.88 -0.13
N GLY A 222 20.32 -1.05 0.41
CA GLY A 222 21.18 0.05 0.88
C GLY A 222 21.81 0.87 -0.25
N ILE A 223 21.00 1.31 -1.21
CA ILE A 223 21.42 1.93 -2.46
C ILE A 223 21.32 3.46 -2.33
N PRO A 224 22.39 4.24 -2.60
CA PRO A 224 22.39 5.69 -2.32
C PRO A 224 21.34 6.51 -3.08
N TRP A 225 20.90 6.06 -4.26
CA TRP A 225 19.97 6.78 -5.13
C TRP A 225 18.52 6.30 -5.03
N VAL A 226 18.19 5.47 -4.02
CA VAL A 226 16.80 5.09 -3.72
C VAL A 226 16.41 5.57 -2.31
N LEU A 227 15.11 5.68 -2.07
CA LEU A 227 14.58 5.78 -0.72
C LEU A 227 14.42 4.37 -0.13
N THR A 228 15.22 4.04 0.88
CA THR A 228 15.10 2.78 1.62
C THR A 228 14.20 2.97 2.85
N VAL A 229 13.05 2.30 2.87
CA VAL A 229 11.98 2.50 3.85
C VAL A 229 11.99 1.38 4.89
N ALA A 230 12.10 1.75 6.17
CA ALA A 230 11.94 0.85 7.31
C ALA A 230 10.47 0.75 7.73
N ALA A 231 10.10 -0.36 8.40
CA ALA A 231 8.77 -0.54 8.95
C ALA A 231 8.69 -0.01 10.39
N GLY A 232 7.62 0.74 10.70
CA GLY A 232 7.28 1.19 12.04
C GLY A 232 5.84 0.80 12.39
N SER A 233 5.56 0.62 13.68
CA SER A 233 4.19 0.39 14.16
C SER A 233 3.36 1.67 14.14
N VAL A 234 2.06 1.52 13.94
CA VAL A 234 1.08 2.59 14.16
C VAL A 234 0.53 2.52 15.59
N ASP A 235 -0.27 3.50 15.99
CA ASP A 235 -0.99 3.56 17.27
C ASP A 235 -2.22 2.63 17.36
N ARG A 236 -2.48 1.83 16.33
CA ARG A 236 -3.51 0.79 16.31
C ARG A 236 -2.95 -0.56 16.77
N SER A 237 -3.61 -1.20 17.75
CA SER A 237 -3.34 -2.56 18.19
C SER A 237 -4.59 -3.44 18.07
N PHE A 238 -4.39 -4.74 17.82
CA PHE A 238 -5.46 -5.74 17.83
C PHE A 238 -5.39 -6.48 19.15
N ALA A 239 -6.42 -6.31 19.98
CA ALA A 239 -6.36 -6.69 21.38
C ALA A 239 -7.19 -7.94 21.68
N GLY A 240 -6.63 -8.81 22.52
CA GLY A 240 -7.32 -9.90 23.18
C GLY A 240 -7.30 -9.66 24.68
N THR A 241 -8.47 -9.56 25.31
CA THR A 241 -8.55 -9.35 26.77
C THR A 241 -8.55 -10.70 27.47
N LEU A 242 -7.51 -10.96 28.25
CA LEU A 242 -7.38 -12.15 29.09
C LEU A 242 -7.76 -11.79 30.53
N THR A 243 -8.86 -12.37 31.03
CA THR A 243 -9.22 -12.29 32.44
C THR A 243 -8.90 -13.62 33.13
N LEU A 244 -7.97 -13.57 34.07
CA LEU A 244 -7.55 -14.72 34.86
C LEU A 244 -8.59 -15.04 35.95
N GLY A 245 -8.58 -16.28 36.44
CA GLY A 245 -9.52 -16.74 37.48
C GLY A 245 -9.43 -15.98 38.81
N ASN A 246 -8.31 -15.27 39.07
CA ASN A 246 -8.13 -14.39 40.23
C ASN A 246 -8.66 -12.96 39.99
N GLY A 247 -9.29 -12.69 38.86
CA GLY A 247 -9.83 -11.38 38.48
C GLY A 247 -8.81 -10.42 37.83
N VAL A 248 -7.53 -10.79 37.75
CA VAL A 248 -6.52 -9.99 37.04
C VAL A 248 -6.84 -9.99 35.55
N THR A 249 -6.88 -8.81 34.96
CA THR A 249 -7.12 -8.64 33.51
C THR A 249 -5.86 -8.11 32.84
N ILE A 250 -5.49 -8.76 31.74
CA ILE A 250 -4.33 -8.43 30.91
C ILE A 250 -4.86 -8.18 29.49
N ILE A 251 -4.48 -7.05 28.91
CA ILE A 251 -4.75 -6.76 27.50
C ILE A 251 -3.54 -7.23 26.70
N GLY A 252 -3.70 -8.37 26.02
CA GLY A 252 -2.71 -8.93 25.11
C GLY A 252 -2.99 -8.55 23.66
N TRP A 253 -2.18 -9.08 22.75
CA TRP A 253 -2.35 -8.90 21.30
C TRP A 253 -2.90 -10.16 20.64
N THR A 254 -3.82 -10.03 19.68
CA THR A 254 -4.32 -11.14 18.86
C THR A 254 -4.90 -10.65 17.55
N THR A 255 -4.70 -11.40 16.47
CA THR A 255 -5.31 -11.19 15.15
C THR A 255 -6.28 -12.31 14.77
N PHE A 256 -6.74 -13.11 15.75
CA PHE A 256 -7.66 -14.21 15.48
C PHE A 256 -8.92 -13.68 14.75
N PRO A 257 -9.22 -14.17 13.53
CA PRO A 257 -10.13 -13.50 12.62
C PRO A 257 -11.61 -13.76 12.92
N ALA A 258 -11.92 -14.43 14.04
CA ALA A 258 -13.27 -14.82 14.41
C ALA A 258 -13.56 -14.51 15.89
N SER A 259 -14.84 -14.55 16.26
CA SER A 259 -15.24 -14.52 17.66
C SER A 259 -15.01 -15.89 18.29
N GLY A 260 -13.87 -16.09 18.93
CA GLY A 260 -13.56 -17.31 19.68
C GLY A 260 -14.25 -17.30 21.05
N PHE A 261 -14.98 -18.36 21.40
CA PHE A 261 -15.59 -18.52 22.73
C PHE A 261 -14.64 -19.27 23.67
N ILE A 262 -13.67 -18.57 24.24
CA ILE A 262 -12.74 -19.12 25.24
C ILE A 262 -13.15 -18.59 26.60
N LYS A 263 -13.74 -19.44 27.45
CA LYS A 263 -14.24 -19.03 28.77
C LYS A 263 -13.95 -20.09 29.82
N ASN A 264 -13.39 -19.64 30.95
CA ASN A 264 -13.18 -20.44 32.16
C ASN A 264 -12.42 -21.76 31.92
N LEU A 265 -11.39 -21.71 31.07
CA LEU A 265 -10.54 -22.87 30.81
C LEU A 265 -9.31 -22.89 31.74
N PRO A 266 -8.79 -24.09 32.07
CA PRO A 266 -7.55 -24.22 32.84
C PRO A 266 -6.39 -23.53 32.11
N LEU A 267 -5.54 -22.83 32.86
CA LEU A 267 -4.31 -22.24 32.34
C LEU A 267 -3.13 -23.13 32.74
N ASN A 268 -2.40 -23.64 31.76
CA ASN A 268 -1.35 -24.63 31.93
C ASN A 268 0.02 -24.02 31.60
N TYR A 269 0.97 -24.12 32.53
CA TYR A 269 2.37 -23.81 32.28
C TYR A 269 3.24 -25.00 32.67
N ASN A 270 4.04 -25.47 31.73
CA ASN A 270 5.00 -26.54 31.96
C ASN A 270 6.27 -26.23 31.16
N LYS A 271 7.40 -26.08 31.87
CA LYS A 271 8.69 -25.70 31.28
C LYS A 271 9.17 -26.63 30.15
N THR A 272 8.72 -27.89 30.13
CA THR A 272 9.07 -28.86 29.07
C THR A 272 8.27 -28.62 27.78
N ILE A 273 7.04 -28.12 27.89
CA ILE A 273 6.10 -27.93 26.77
C ILE A 273 6.01 -26.44 26.37
N SER A 274 6.34 -25.52 27.28
CA SER A 274 6.30 -24.06 27.07
C SER A 274 7.17 -23.54 25.92
N PRO A 275 8.22 -24.23 25.43
CA PRO A 275 8.87 -23.81 24.18
C PRO A 275 7.97 -23.90 22.94
N CYS A 276 6.86 -24.65 23.00
CA CYS A 276 5.80 -24.72 21.98
C CYS A 276 6.28 -24.96 20.53
N ASN A 277 7.32 -25.79 20.40
CA ASN A 277 8.00 -26.06 19.14
C ASN A 277 8.05 -27.55 18.78
N SER A 278 7.32 -28.41 19.50
CA SER A 278 7.31 -29.86 19.32
C SER A 278 5.89 -30.42 19.30
N THR A 279 5.42 -30.85 18.14
CA THR A 279 4.09 -31.46 17.95
C THR A 279 3.91 -32.69 18.86
N GLU A 280 4.96 -33.50 19.06
CA GLU A 280 4.90 -34.68 19.94
C GLU A 280 4.66 -34.31 21.41
N LEU A 281 5.29 -33.25 21.91
CA LEU A 281 5.08 -32.78 23.28
C LEU A 281 3.74 -32.07 23.43
N LEU A 282 3.32 -31.34 22.40
CA LEU A 282 2.05 -30.59 22.38
C LEU A 282 0.83 -31.52 22.32
N SER A 283 0.90 -32.64 21.60
CA SER A 283 -0.16 -33.67 21.61
C SER A 283 -0.39 -34.32 22.98
N LYS A 284 0.59 -34.23 23.90
CA LYS A 284 0.49 -34.73 25.28
C LYS A 284 0.12 -33.62 26.27
N ALA A 285 -0.15 -32.41 25.79
CA ALA A 285 -0.48 -31.27 26.65
C ALA A 285 -1.85 -31.48 27.34
N PRO A 286 -2.01 -31.01 28.59
CA PRO A 286 -3.29 -31.04 29.27
C PRO A 286 -4.32 -30.14 28.57
N TYR A 287 -5.59 -30.52 28.69
CA TYR A 287 -6.70 -29.72 28.20
C TYR A 287 -6.72 -28.32 28.85
N GLY A 288 -6.87 -27.28 28.03
CA GLY A 288 -6.93 -25.89 28.47
C GLY A 288 -6.09 -24.95 27.60
N ILE A 289 -5.75 -23.81 28.17
CA ILE A 289 -4.90 -22.78 27.54
C ILE A 289 -3.45 -23.07 27.94
N LEU A 290 -2.55 -23.16 26.96
CA LEU A 290 -1.13 -23.37 27.21
C LEU A 290 -0.37 -22.02 27.20
N ILE A 291 0.52 -21.82 28.17
CA ILE A 291 1.46 -20.69 28.17
C ILE A 291 2.75 -21.10 27.46
N CYS A 292 3.14 -20.31 26.46
CA CYS A 292 4.35 -20.51 25.68
C CYS A 292 5.38 -19.41 25.99
N ASP A 293 6.63 -19.84 26.25
CA ASP A 293 7.78 -18.97 26.47
C ASP A 293 8.33 -18.49 25.12
N ASP A 294 8.77 -17.23 25.04
CA ASP A 294 9.40 -16.69 23.84
C ASP A 294 10.76 -17.35 23.57
N TYR A 295 10.85 -18.02 22.42
CA TYR A 295 12.12 -18.30 21.79
C TYR A 295 11.97 -18.23 20.27
N GLN A 296 11.91 -17.01 19.74
CA GLN A 296 12.08 -16.71 18.32
C GLN A 296 11.08 -17.41 17.38
N THR A 297 9.83 -16.97 17.38
CA THR A 297 8.92 -16.98 16.21
C THR A 297 8.76 -18.31 15.43
N ARG A 298 9.10 -19.47 16.00
CA ARG A 298 8.96 -20.78 15.33
C ARG A 298 7.95 -21.63 16.08
N PHE A 299 6.68 -21.25 15.96
CA PHE A 299 5.55 -22.09 16.34
C PHE A 299 5.27 -23.15 15.26
N THR A 300 6.24 -23.99 14.94
CA THR A 300 6.11 -24.96 13.83
C THR A 300 5.25 -26.18 14.18
N GLY A 301 4.83 -26.33 15.44
CA GLY A 301 4.05 -27.48 15.92
C GLY A 301 2.66 -27.15 16.45
N ILE A 302 2.26 -25.87 16.46
CA ILE A 302 0.93 -25.48 16.97
C ILE A 302 -0.15 -25.82 15.93
N ASP A 303 0.08 -25.47 14.66
CA ASP A 303 -0.86 -25.70 13.55
C ASP A 303 -1.16 -27.19 13.31
N GLU A 304 -0.27 -28.09 13.76
CA GLU A 304 -0.40 -29.55 13.64
C GLU A 304 -0.88 -30.23 14.94
N SER A 305 -1.24 -29.46 15.98
CA SER A 305 -1.64 -29.98 17.29
C SER A 305 -3.10 -29.64 17.64
N ASP A 306 -3.76 -30.46 18.47
CA ASP A 306 -5.13 -30.24 18.95
C ASP A 306 -5.23 -29.17 20.07
N ILE A 307 -4.31 -28.21 20.13
CA ILE A 307 -4.28 -27.19 21.18
C ILE A 307 -5.31 -26.10 20.88
N LEU A 308 -6.17 -25.83 21.87
CA LEU A 308 -7.29 -24.91 21.73
C LEU A 308 -6.87 -23.42 21.71
N ALA A 309 -5.88 -23.04 22.52
CA ALA A 309 -5.40 -21.66 22.59
C ALA A 309 -4.02 -21.58 23.27
N VAL A 310 -3.25 -20.57 22.88
CA VAL A 310 -1.90 -20.30 23.37
C VAL A 310 -1.75 -18.82 23.75
N ILE A 311 -1.01 -18.56 24.83
CA ILE A 311 -0.57 -17.21 25.22
C ILE A 311 0.96 -17.15 25.10
N THR A 312 1.47 -16.11 24.43
CA THR A 312 2.91 -15.85 24.26
C THR A 312 3.33 -14.60 25.05
N VAL A 313 4.59 -14.56 25.49
CA VAL A 313 5.16 -13.43 26.24
C VAL A 313 6.44 -12.94 25.55
N ASP A 314 6.42 -11.75 24.96
CA ASP A 314 7.50 -11.21 24.11
C ASP A 314 8.19 -9.96 24.72
N THR A 315 9.43 -9.67 24.29
CA THR A 315 10.22 -8.48 24.66
C THR A 315 10.39 -7.52 23.49
N ALA A 316 10.19 -6.21 23.73
CA ALA A 316 10.26 -5.20 22.67
C ALA A 316 11.69 -5.03 22.10
N MET A 317 11.80 -4.99 20.77
CA MET A 317 13.06 -4.78 20.07
C MET A 317 13.38 -3.29 19.84
N PRO A 318 14.65 -2.88 19.89
CA PRO A 318 15.06 -1.52 19.52
C PRO A 318 14.82 -1.23 18.03
N THR A 319 14.14 -0.11 17.72
CA THR A 319 13.85 0.34 16.35
C THR A 319 14.96 1.21 15.76
N ALA A 320 15.39 0.94 14.53
CA ALA A 320 16.21 1.84 13.71
C ALA A 320 15.34 2.47 12.62
N MET A 321 15.36 3.81 12.46
CA MET A 321 14.35 4.54 11.66
C MET A 321 14.89 5.65 10.75
N GLY A 322 16.21 5.70 10.49
CA GLY A 322 16.80 6.77 9.67
C GLY A 322 16.52 8.17 10.23
N ALA A 323 15.99 9.08 9.40
CA ALA A 323 15.64 10.44 9.81
C ALA A 323 14.40 10.52 10.74
N GLY A 324 13.59 9.45 10.80
CA GLY A 324 12.39 9.38 11.62
C GLY A 324 11.16 8.95 10.84
N HIS A 325 10.00 9.15 11.47
CA HIS A 325 8.70 8.90 10.86
C HIS A 325 8.38 9.96 9.79
N VAL A 326 7.72 9.56 8.70
CA VAL A 326 7.33 10.48 7.63
C VAL A 326 6.28 11.47 8.12
N ASP A 327 6.43 12.73 7.72
CA ASP A 327 5.45 13.79 7.94
C ASP A 327 5.08 14.37 6.57
N PRO A 328 3.99 13.89 5.93
CA PRO A 328 3.66 14.25 4.56
C PRO A 328 3.38 15.74 4.40
N ASN A 329 2.71 16.35 5.37
CA ASN A 329 2.33 17.76 5.32
C ASN A 329 3.53 18.68 5.46
N ARG A 330 4.50 18.33 6.32
CA ARG A 330 5.76 19.10 6.42
C ARG A 330 6.69 18.88 5.23
N ALA A 331 6.63 17.71 4.59
CA ALA A 331 7.44 17.41 3.41
C ALA A 331 7.01 18.23 2.18
N LEU A 332 5.78 18.75 2.14
CA LEU A 332 5.27 19.61 1.07
C LEU A 332 6.04 20.94 0.95
N ASP A 333 6.44 21.53 2.08
CA ASP A 333 7.23 22.77 2.12
C ASP A 333 8.43 22.60 3.09
N PRO A 334 9.52 21.95 2.64
CA PRO A 334 10.66 21.67 3.50
C PRO A 334 11.53 22.91 3.74
N GLY A 335 11.32 24.00 3.01
CA GLY A 335 12.15 25.21 3.00
C GLY A 335 13.51 25.02 2.34
N LEU A 336 14.30 24.03 2.78
CA LEU A 336 15.62 23.69 2.24
C LEU A 336 15.67 22.22 1.79
N ILE A 337 16.38 21.96 0.69
CA ILE A 337 16.66 20.60 0.20
C ILE A 337 18.16 20.37 -0.04
N TYR A 338 18.54 19.09 -0.06
CA TYR A 338 19.88 18.62 -0.43
C TYR A 338 19.78 17.97 -1.81
N ASP A 339 20.06 18.74 -2.86
CA ASP A 339 20.01 18.24 -4.23
C ASP A 339 21.24 17.39 -4.56
N ALA A 340 21.04 16.35 -5.37
CA ALA A 340 22.10 15.57 -5.98
C ALA A 340 21.77 15.31 -7.45
N THR A 341 22.80 15.20 -8.28
CA THR A 341 22.71 14.88 -9.70
C THR A 341 23.18 13.45 -9.96
N PRO A 342 22.85 12.84 -11.12
CA PRO A 342 23.40 11.53 -11.48
C PRO A 342 24.93 11.48 -11.42
N GLN A 343 25.61 12.56 -11.82
CA GLN A 343 27.07 12.67 -11.75
C GLN A 343 27.59 12.65 -10.30
N ASP A 344 26.84 13.16 -9.32
CA ASP A 344 27.23 13.09 -7.90
C ASP A 344 27.23 11.64 -7.38
N TYR A 345 26.23 10.84 -7.80
CA TYR A 345 26.20 9.42 -7.52
C TYR A 345 27.32 8.66 -8.24
N VAL A 346 27.68 9.05 -9.47
CA VAL A 346 28.84 8.47 -10.15
C VAL A 346 30.14 8.86 -9.45
N ASN A 347 30.31 10.11 -8.98
CA ASN A 347 31.49 10.51 -8.21
C ASN A 347 31.64 9.67 -6.93
N LEU A 348 30.52 9.34 -6.29
CA LEU A 348 30.47 8.40 -5.16
C LEU A 348 30.95 7.00 -5.59
N LEU A 349 30.40 6.45 -6.66
CA LEU A 349 30.82 5.17 -7.23
C LEU A 349 32.32 5.16 -7.57
N CYS A 350 32.84 6.20 -8.21
CA CYS A 350 34.25 6.35 -8.56
C CYS A 350 35.19 6.44 -7.33
N SER A 351 34.66 6.84 -6.16
CA SER A 351 35.42 6.87 -4.90
C SER A 351 35.46 5.52 -4.17
N MET A 352 34.62 4.57 -4.59
CA MET A 352 34.56 3.22 -4.06
C MET A 352 35.58 2.31 -4.76
N ASN A 353 35.89 1.16 -4.15
CA ASN A 353 36.77 0.15 -4.75
C ASN A 353 36.04 -0.69 -5.80
N ILE A 354 35.54 -0.04 -6.86
CA ILE A 354 34.84 -0.67 -8.00
C ILE A 354 35.47 -0.24 -9.32
N THR A 355 35.43 -1.13 -10.31
CA THR A 355 36.08 -0.92 -11.62
C THR A 355 35.21 -0.08 -12.56
N GLN A 356 35.81 0.54 -13.57
CA GLN A 356 35.08 1.31 -14.59
C GLN A 356 34.00 0.46 -15.30
N ASN A 357 34.27 -0.82 -15.57
CA ASN A 357 33.29 -1.73 -16.19
C ASN A 357 32.09 -1.99 -15.27
N GLN A 358 32.31 -2.11 -13.96
CA GLN A 358 31.24 -2.26 -12.97
C GLN A 358 30.43 -0.97 -12.85
N ILE A 359 31.06 0.21 -12.87
CA ILE A 359 30.36 1.50 -12.90
C ILE A 359 29.51 1.59 -14.17
N MET A 360 30.05 1.27 -15.34
CA MET A 360 29.30 1.25 -16.61
C MET A 360 28.16 0.22 -16.61
N THR A 361 28.26 -0.85 -15.83
CA THR A 361 27.16 -1.81 -15.65
C THR A 361 25.98 -1.16 -14.91
N ILE A 362 26.27 -0.37 -13.87
CA ILE A 362 25.26 0.37 -13.10
C ILE A 362 24.67 1.51 -13.93
N THR A 363 25.52 2.37 -14.50
CA THR A 363 25.09 3.58 -15.22
C THR A 363 24.53 3.29 -16.60
N ARG A 364 24.87 2.13 -17.18
CA ARG A 364 24.56 1.74 -18.57
C ARG A 364 24.99 2.78 -19.61
N SER A 365 25.93 3.65 -19.24
CA SER A 365 26.38 4.78 -20.03
C SER A 365 27.86 5.05 -19.81
N SER A 366 28.58 5.34 -20.90
CA SER A 366 29.96 5.80 -20.90
C SER A 366 30.08 7.33 -20.83
N SER A 367 28.97 8.06 -20.70
CA SER A 367 28.95 9.53 -20.67
C SER A 367 29.49 10.12 -19.38
N TYR A 368 29.57 9.33 -18.30
CA TYR A 368 30.02 9.80 -17.01
C TYR A 368 31.53 9.75 -16.87
N SER A 369 32.09 10.77 -16.22
CA SER A 369 33.52 10.85 -15.93
C SER A 369 33.81 10.56 -14.47
N CYS A 370 34.90 9.83 -14.21
CA CYS A 370 35.50 9.68 -12.88
C CYS A 370 36.61 10.71 -12.62
N SER A 371 36.58 11.91 -13.23
CA SER A 371 37.61 12.95 -13.02
C SER A 371 37.64 13.50 -11.59
N ASN A 372 36.50 13.51 -10.88
CA ASN A 372 36.37 14.10 -9.54
C ASN A 372 35.71 13.11 -8.55
N PRO A 373 36.35 11.97 -8.23
CA PRO A 373 35.78 11.00 -7.30
C PRO A 373 35.60 11.63 -5.90
N SER A 374 34.45 11.38 -5.27
CA SER A 374 34.14 11.92 -3.94
C SER A 374 33.18 11.00 -3.18
N SER A 375 33.54 10.63 -1.96
CA SER A 375 32.65 9.89 -1.06
C SER A 375 31.70 10.79 -0.26
N ASP A 376 31.85 12.11 -0.35
CA ASP A 376 31.06 13.10 0.39
C ASP A 376 29.84 13.54 -0.42
N LEU A 377 28.91 12.60 -0.65
CA LEU A 377 27.65 12.87 -1.33
C LEU A 377 26.85 13.94 -0.58
N ASN A 378 26.18 14.83 -1.31
CA ASN A 378 25.29 15.84 -0.75
C ASN A 378 23.98 15.22 -0.22
N TYR A 379 24.10 14.39 0.80
CA TYR A 379 23.04 13.54 1.31
C TYR A 379 22.40 14.14 2.57
N PRO A 380 21.08 14.00 2.80
CA PRO A 380 20.36 14.60 3.93
C PRO A 380 20.63 13.88 5.27
N SER A 381 21.79 13.24 5.42
CA SER A 381 22.25 12.64 6.67
C SER A 381 23.78 12.62 6.73
N PHE A 382 24.30 12.34 7.93
CA PHE A 382 25.73 12.23 8.20
C PHE A 382 25.99 10.88 8.87
N ILE A 383 27.01 10.17 8.38
CA ILE A 383 27.50 8.95 9.00
C ILE A 383 29.02 9.03 9.12
N ALA A 384 29.53 8.91 10.35
CA ALA A 384 30.95 8.87 10.63
C ALA A 384 31.31 7.47 11.13
N PHE A 385 32.04 6.71 10.32
CA PHE A 385 32.51 5.39 10.69
C PHE A 385 33.79 5.49 11.51
N TYR A 386 33.86 4.76 12.61
CA TYR A 386 35.07 4.59 13.41
C TYR A 386 35.39 3.09 13.51
N HIS A 387 36.67 2.76 13.36
CA HIS A 387 37.14 1.40 13.61
C HIS A 387 37.59 1.31 15.07
N GLU A 388 37.01 0.37 15.82
CA GLU A 388 37.27 0.18 17.26
C GLU A 388 38.75 -0.05 17.62
N PHE A 389 39.60 -0.39 16.64
CA PHE A 389 41.00 -0.74 16.84
C PHE A 389 42.02 0.37 16.51
N LYS A 390 41.56 1.60 16.20
CA LYS A 390 42.46 2.75 16.01
C LYS A 390 42.38 3.70 17.20
N GLU A 391 43.45 3.76 18.00
CA GLU A 391 43.60 4.78 19.04
C GLU A 391 43.83 6.16 18.40
N GLY A 392 43.07 7.17 18.83
CA GLY A 392 43.23 8.56 18.41
C GLY A 392 41.90 9.30 18.25
N VAL A 393 42.00 10.63 18.20
CA VAL A 393 40.86 11.51 17.90
C VAL A 393 40.54 11.39 16.40
N LEU A 394 39.34 10.94 16.08
CA LEU A 394 38.91 10.80 14.68
C LEU A 394 38.13 12.03 14.26
N VAL A 395 38.54 12.66 13.16
CA VAL A 395 37.86 13.84 12.61
C VAL A 395 37.34 13.52 11.21
N GLN A 396 36.03 13.45 11.06
CA GLN A 396 35.36 13.36 9.76
C GLN A 396 34.83 14.74 9.36
N LYS A 397 35.09 15.13 8.11
CA LYS A 397 34.57 16.39 7.55
C LYS A 397 33.49 16.07 6.53
N PHE A 398 32.46 16.91 6.51
CA PHE A 398 31.39 16.83 5.53
C PHE A 398 31.07 18.21 4.99
N GLU A 399 30.91 18.31 3.68
CA GLU A 399 30.39 19.46 2.97
C GLU A 399 28.97 19.13 2.48
N ARG A 400 28.04 20.06 2.69
CA ARG A 400 26.69 19.99 2.14
C ARG A 400 26.37 21.26 1.40
N THR A 401 25.66 21.12 0.29
CA THR A 401 25.06 22.24 -0.42
C THR A 401 23.55 22.17 -0.22
N VAL A 402 22.99 23.20 0.41
CA VAL A 402 21.54 23.31 0.62
C VAL A 402 20.95 24.31 -0.36
N THR A 403 19.85 23.92 -1.00
CA THR A 403 19.08 24.76 -1.94
C THR A 403 17.83 25.28 -1.24
N ASN A 404 17.58 26.59 -1.30
CA ASN A 404 16.31 27.15 -0.82
C ASN A 404 15.19 26.88 -1.83
N VAL A 405 14.13 26.21 -1.39
CA VAL A 405 12.91 26.00 -2.18
C VAL A 405 11.72 26.78 -1.63
N GLY A 406 11.88 27.43 -0.47
CA GLY A 406 10.88 28.32 0.08
C GLY A 406 10.79 29.67 -0.67
N PRO A 407 9.66 30.38 -0.55
CA PRO A 407 9.45 31.64 -1.23
C PRO A 407 10.33 32.76 -0.64
N GLY A 408 11.00 33.50 -1.52
CA GLY A 408 11.66 34.76 -1.17
C GLY A 408 12.95 34.62 -0.35
N ALA A 409 13.32 35.72 0.32
CA ALA A 409 14.53 35.83 1.10
C ALA A 409 14.32 35.24 2.51
N THR A 410 15.21 34.35 2.93
CA THR A 410 15.10 33.59 4.18
C THR A 410 16.44 33.47 4.90
N LYS A 411 16.39 33.33 6.23
CA LYS A 411 17.57 33.19 7.09
C LYS A 411 17.40 31.99 8.01
N TYR A 412 18.35 31.07 7.97
CA TYR A 412 18.36 29.86 8.78
C TYR A 412 19.53 29.90 9.77
N ASN A 413 19.28 29.52 11.02
CA ASN A 413 20.31 29.34 12.05
C ASN A 413 20.54 27.86 12.31
N VAL A 414 21.80 27.44 12.33
CA VAL A 414 22.17 26.04 12.54
C VAL A 414 22.15 25.71 14.02
N LYS A 415 21.37 24.69 14.39
CA LYS A 415 21.37 24.11 15.74
C LYS A 415 21.98 22.71 15.67
N VAL A 416 22.92 22.43 16.57
CA VAL A 416 23.68 21.18 16.60
C VAL A 416 23.38 20.44 17.90
N LYS A 417 23.08 19.14 17.80
CA LYS A 417 23.01 18.20 18.92
C LYS A 417 23.99 17.06 18.63
N ALA A 418 25.13 17.05 19.31
CA ALA A 418 26.15 16.04 19.09
C ALA A 418 25.78 14.70 19.77
N PRO A 419 26.10 13.55 19.15
CA PRO A 419 26.10 12.25 19.81
C PRO A 419 26.94 12.25 21.09
N LYS A 420 26.62 11.34 22.02
CA LYS A 420 27.36 11.22 23.27
C LYS A 420 28.81 10.84 22.98
N GLY A 421 29.76 11.61 23.52
CA GLY A 421 31.19 11.38 23.33
C GLY A 421 31.77 12.00 22.07
N SER A 422 31.00 12.78 21.29
CA SER A 422 31.53 13.50 20.12
C SER A 422 31.34 15.01 20.21
N VAL A 423 32.10 15.73 19.39
CA VAL A 423 32.01 17.19 19.19
C VAL A 423 31.71 17.45 17.71
N ILE A 424 30.64 18.19 17.44
CA ILE A 424 30.30 18.61 16.08
C ILE A 424 30.41 20.13 15.99
N THR A 425 31.20 20.60 15.03
CA THR A 425 31.32 22.03 14.69
C THR A 425 30.81 22.27 13.27
N VAL A 426 30.12 23.39 13.06
CA VAL A 426 29.51 23.73 11.77
C VAL A 426 29.84 25.17 11.39
N SER A 427 30.14 25.39 10.11
CA SER A 427 30.43 26.71 9.55
C SER A 427 29.83 26.86 8.13
N PRO A 428 29.10 27.96 7.84
CA PRO A 428 28.72 29.04 8.75
C PRO A 428 27.59 28.60 9.71
N LYS A 429 27.43 29.31 10.85
CA LYS A 429 26.33 29.06 11.81
C LYS A 429 24.97 29.61 11.34
N THR A 430 24.99 30.44 10.30
CA THR A 430 23.81 31.10 9.75
C THR A 430 23.91 31.08 8.23
N LEU A 431 22.81 30.70 7.58
CA LEU A 431 22.66 30.71 6.13
C LEU A 431 21.63 31.77 5.76
N VAL A 432 21.98 32.64 4.81
CA VAL A 432 21.10 33.70 4.31
C VAL A 432 20.90 33.47 2.83
N PHE A 433 19.64 33.34 2.41
CA PHE A 433 19.22 33.20 1.03
C PHE A 433 18.43 34.46 0.65
N GLY A 434 18.77 35.07 -0.48
CA GLY A 434 18.05 36.21 -1.05
C GLY A 434 16.89 35.80 -1.95
N LYS A 435 16.87 34.58 -2.49
CA LYS A 435 15.82 34.11 -3.40
C LYS A 435 15.64 32.59 -3.39
N MET A 436 14.54 32.14 -3.98
CA MET A 436 14.28 30.75 -4.31
C MET A 436 15.38 30.22 -5.27
N HIS A 437 15.75 28.96 -5.09
CA HIS A 437 16.82 28.22 -5.76
C HIS A 437 18.25 28.74 -5.53
N GLU A 438 18.45 29.70 -4.62
CA GLU A 438 19.79 30.02 -4.17
C GLU A 438 20.40 28.87 -3.36
N LYS A 439 21.67 28.56 -3.62
CA LYS A 439 22.42 27.49 -2.97
C LYS A 439 23.45 28.04 -2.00
N LYS A 440 23.60 27.42 -0.83
CA LYS A 440 24.64 27.74 0.14
C LYS A 440 25.36 26.48 0.60
N LYS A 441 26.68 26.61 0.83
CA LYS A 441 27.51 25.55 1.37
C LYS A 441 27.55 25.60 2.89
N LEU A 442 27.55 24.42 3.49
CA LEU A 442 27.67 24.17 4.91
C LEU A 442 28.80 23.15 5.11
N HIS A 443 29.76 23.48 5.96
CA HIS A 443 30.84 22.57 6.32
C HIS A 443 30.66 22.15 7.76
N SER A 444 30.82 20.85 8.03
CA SER A 444 30.77 20.31 9.38
C SER A 444 31.98 19.43 9.67
N HIS A 445 32.50 19.53 10.88
CA HIS A 445 33.57 18.66 11.39
C HIS A 445 33.03 17.89 12.59
N HIS A 446 33.12 16.57 12.51
CA HIS A 446 32.64 15.63 13.51
C HIS A 446 33.86 14.97 14.12
N THR A 447 34.09 15.23 15.40
CA THR A 447 35.22 14.74 16.17
C THR A 447 34.71 13.74 17.19
N LEU A 448 35.21 12.51 17.16
CA LEU A 448 34.91 11.45 18.12
C LEU A 448 36.13 11.18 19.00
#